data_AF-A0A969B9H6-F1
#
_entry.id   AF-A0A969B9H6-F1
#
_cell.length_a   1.000
_cell.length_b   1.000
_cell.length_c   1.000
_cell.angle_alpha   90.00
_cell.angle_beta   90.00
_cell.angle_gamma   90.00
#
_symmetry.space_group_name_H-M   'P 1'
#
loop_
_entity.id
_entity.type
_entity.pdbx_description
1 polymer ?
#
loop_
_entity_poly.entity_id
_entity_poly.type
_entity_poly.pdbx_seq_one_letter_code
_entity_poly.pdbx_strand_id
1 'polypeptide(L)'
;MHQVVQDSLNVVGLMLPGAPFIVAGHNQNIAWGLTNTYTDNVDFYQEKINETDSNLYLLNDQWLPLAYEKTTIYIKGGDSVRATNKFTHRGRVINQFKKLKGNTIITMHWCGDEYSNEYRGVMKINEAKNLNEFKEGLAEFKAISQNFAYADVNGNIALVAASGVPVRKRDISFGLLPGWTNQYDWQHYLPFEKLPNMANPDKQYVSSANNRTADSTYPYHIGSWYALPYRFNRINQLIEETNMHTVESFKAMQTDSKSLMASEFQTLIINELKKPKRV
;
A
#
# COMPACT_ATOMS: atom_id res chain seq x y z
N MET A 1 11.67 -17.96 -9.38
CA MET A 1 12.27 -18.93 -8.44
C MET A 1 11.29 -20.08 -8.24
N HIS A 2 11.80 -21.29 -8.06
CA HIS A 2 11.01 -22.49 -7.77
C HIS A 2 11.52 -23.07 -6.45
N GLN A 3 10.64 -23.27 -5.48
CA GLN A 3 10.97 -23.84 -4.19
C GLN A 3 10.21 -25.17 -4.01
N VAL A 4 10.95 -26.21 -3.65
CA VAL A 4 10.40 -27.54 -3.39
C VAL A 4 10.92 -28.03 -2.05
N VAL A 5 9.99 -28.41 -1.18
CA VAL A 5 10.23 -29.22 0.00
C VAL A 5 9.43 -30.49 -0.19
N GLN A 6 10.11 -31.64 -0.24
CA GLN A 6 9.48 -32.93 -0.50
C GLN A 6 8.26 -33.13 0.42
N ASP A 7 7.14 -33.55 -0.17
CA ASP A 7 5.88 -33.82 0.50
C ASP A 7 5.23 -32.65 1.27
N SER A 8 5.75 -31.41 1.13
CA SER A 8 5.26 -30.25 1.89
C SER A 8 5.02 -28.99 1.05
N LEU A 9 5.94 -28.62 0.15
CA LEU A 9 5.88 -27.34 -0.57
C LEU A 9 6.34 -27.51 -2.01
N ASN A 10 5.58 -26.94 -2.94
CA ASN A 10 5.95 -26.86 -4.35
C ASN A 10 5.37 -25.58 -4.94
N VAL A 11 6.20 -24.53 -5.02
CA VAL A 11 5.76 -23.18 -5.36
C VAL A 11 6.72 -22.48 -6.33
N VAL A 12 6.16 -21.80 -7.32
CA VAL A 12 6.93 -21.10 -8.36
C VAL A 12 6.46 -19.66 -8.46
N GLY A 13 7.41 -18.72 -8.56
CA GLY A 13 7.08 -17.34 -8.88
C GLY A 13 8.19 -16.33 -8.61
N LEU A 14 7.78 -15.11 -8.33
CA LEU A 14 8.64 -13.97 -8.00
C LEU A 14 9.05 -14.03 -6.52
N MET A 15 10.33 -13.79 -6.27
CA MET A 15 10.90 -13.60 -4.95
C MET A 15 11.68 -12.29 -4.92
N LEU A 16 11.63 -11.58 -3.79
CA LEU A 16 12.44 -10.38 -3.56
C LEU A 16 13.81 -10.79 -3.02
N PRO A 17 14.92 -10.18 -3.48
CA PRO A 17 16.24 -10.44 -2.90
C PRO A 17 16.24 -10.26 -1.37
N GLY A 18 16.67 -11.30 -0.64
CA GLY A 18 16.69 -11.32 0.82
C GLY A 18 15.39 -11.80 1.49
N ALA A 19 14.29 -11.95 0.75
CA ALA A 19 13.05 -12.55 1.26
C ALA A 19 13.02 -14.07 0.95
N PRO A 20 12.58 -14.92 1.89
CA PRO A 20 12.68 -16.37 1.73
C PRO A 20 11.52 -17.05 0.99
N PHE A 21 10.48 -16.33 0.58
CA PHE A 21 9.24 -16.92 0.02
C PHE A 21 8.77 -16.24 -1.27
N ILE A 22 7.88 -16.90 -2.02
CA ILE A 22 7.32 -16.42 -3.28
C ILE A 22 6.21 -15.40 -3.01
N VAL A 23 6.38 -14.15 -3.45
CA VAL A 23 5.42 -13.06 -3.19
C VAL A 23 4.31 -12.97 -4.24
N ALA A 24 4.58 -13.42 -5.47
CA ALA A 24 3.61 -13.54 -6.56
C ALA A 24 3.92 -14.81 -7.34
N GLY A 25 2.93 -15.65 -7.62
CA GLY A 25 3.21 -16.95 -8.20
C GLY A 25 2.05 -17.91 -8.10
N HIS A 26 2.35 -19.20 -8.11
CA HIS A 26 1.38 -20.24 -7.91
C HIS A 26 2.01 -21.46 -7.25
N ASN A 27 1.18 -22.27 -6.59
CA ASN A 27 1.51 -23.62 -6.19
C ASN A 27 0.62 -24.61 -6.97
N GLN A 28 0.44 -25.83 -6.48
CA GLN A 28 -0.39 -26.86 -7.12
C GLN A 28 -1.89 -26.56 -7.10
N ASN A 29 -2.36 -25.70 -6.20
CA ASN A 29 -3.78 -25.47 -5.93
C ASN A 29 -4.23 -24.06 -6.32
N ILE A 30 -3.39 -23.06 -6.10
CA ILE A 30 -3.76 -21.65 -6.20
C ILE A 30 -2.70 -20.84 -6.97
N ALA A 31 -3.14 -19.74 -7.57
CA ALA A 31 -2.28 -18.72 -8.16
C ALA A 31 -2.66 -17.35 -7.60
N TRP A 32 -1.67 -16.48 -7.43
CA TRP A 32 -1.88 -15.13 -6.94
C TRP A 32 -0.94 -14.11 -7.58
N GLY A 33 -1.47 -12.90 -7.75
CA GLY A 33 -0.73 -11.69 -8.10
C GLY A 33 -1.19 -10.54 -7.23
N LEU A 34 -0.44 -9.45 -7.22
CA LEU A 34 -0.71 -8.32 -6.33
C LEU A 34 -0.44 -6.97 -6.99
N THR A 35 -1.20 -5.97 -6.56
CA THR A 35 -0.94 -4.57 -6.89
C THR A 35 -1.15 -3.70 -5.65
N ASN A 36 -0.46 -2.57 -5.56
CA ASN A 36 -0.59 -1.65 -4.42
C ASN A 36 -2.02 -1.10 -4.28
N THR A 37 -2.56 -1.08 -3.06
CA THR A 37 -3.87 -0.50 -2.70
C THR A 37 -3.86 1.03 -2.61
N TYR A 38 -2.68 1.65 -2.50
CA TYR A 38 -2.52 3.05 -2.10
C TYR A 38 -3.24 3.39 -0.78
N THR A 39 -3.13 2.50 0.21
CA THR A 39 -3.67 2.77 1.54
C THR A 39 -3.04 4.02 2.15
N ASP A 40 -3.88 4.89 2.70
CA ASP A 40 -3.48 5.98 3.57
C ASP A 40 -3.12 5.42 4.95
N ASN A 41 -1.86 5.02 5.08
CA ASN A 41 -1.29 4.32 6.22
C ASN A 41 -0.16 5.12 6.90
N VAL A 42 -0.12 6.44 6.68
CA VAL A 42 0.87 7.37 7.25
C VAL A 42 0.23 8.72 7.58
N ASP A 43 0.46 9.20 8.79
CA ASP A 43 0.03 10.53 9.23
C ASP A 43 1.23 11.37 9.70
N PHE A 44 1.14 12.69 9.49
CA PHE A 44 2.15 13.65 9.90
C PHE A 44 1.56 14.61 10.92
N TYR A 45 2.30 14.89 11.99
CA TYR A 45 1.83 15.73 13.09
C TYR A 45 2.77 16.89 13.35
N GLN A 46 2.22 18.09 13.50
CA GLN A 46 2.92 19.26 14.02
C GLN A 46 2.95 19.20 15.54
N GLU A 47 4.12 18.92 16.09
CA GLU A 47 4.34 18.88 17.53
C GLU A 47 4.63 20.28 18.07
N LYS A 48 4.11 20.57 19.28
CA LYS A 48 4.52 21.73 20.07
C LYS A 48 5.61 21.29 21.03
N ILE A 49 6.76 21.93 20.97
CA ILE A 49 7.89 21.69 21.89
C ILE A 49 7.92 22.79 22.95
N ASN A 50 8.30 22.44 24.17
CA ASN A 50 8.41 23.40 25.26
C ASN A 50 9.55 24.39 24.96
N GLU A 51 9.27 25.69 25.10
CA GLU A 51 10.22 26.77 24.78
C GLU A 51 11.41 26.83 25.76
N THR A 52 11.23 26.34 26.98
CA THR A 52 12.25 26.33 28.04
C THR A 52 12.98 24.99 28.17
N ASP A 53 12.32 23.87 27.81
CA ASP A 53 12.93 22.53 27.78
C ASP A 53 12.57 21.81 26.47
N SER A 54 13.48 21.89 25.49
CA SER A 54 13.29 21.26 24.17
C SER A 54 13.21 19.72 24.17
N ASN A 55 13.34 19.08 25.33
CA ASN A 55 13.12 17.65 25.50
C ASN A 55 11.66 17.28 25.74
N LEU A 56 10.77 18.27 25.90
CA LEU A 56 9.36 18.05 26.17
C LEU A 56 8.50 18.44 24.97
N TYR A 57 7.49 17.62 24.66
CA TYR A 57 6.43 17.94 23.70
C TYR A 57 5.07 18.00 24.40
N LEU A 58 4.16 18.83 23.91
CA LEU A 58 2.83 19.00 24.49
C LEU A 58 1.92 17.88 23.98
N LEU A 59 1.10 17.30 24.86
CA LEU A 59 -0.01 16.42 24.53
C LEU A 59 -1.13 16.61 25.56
N ASN A 60 -2.32 17.01 25.12
CA ASN A 60 -3.49 17.23 25.99
C ASN A 60 -3.16 18.07 27.23
N ASP A 61 -2.56 19.24 27.00
CA ASP A 61 -2.13 20.20 28.03
C ASP A 61 -1.06 19.68 29.03
N GLN A 62 -0.43 18.54 28.73
CA GLN A 62 0.68 17.98 29.50
C GLN A 62 1.98 17.96 28.71
N TRP A 63 3.08 18.34 29.35
CA TRP A 63 4.42 18.23 28.77
C TRP A 63 4.98 16.83 29.01
N LEU A 64 5.23 16.09 27.93
CA LEU A 64 5.75 14.72 27.96
C LEU A 64 7.17 14.67 27.40
N PRO A 65 8.04 13.79 27.93
CA PRO A 65 9.40 13.66 27.43
C PRO A 65 9.43 13.04 26.02
N LEU A 66 10.32 13.56 25.18
CA LEU A 66 10.73 12.91 23.94
C LEU A 66 11.56 11.66 24.27
N ALA A 67 11.33 10.59 23.51
CA ALA A 67 12.24 9.45 23.50
C ALA A 67 13.42 9.71 22.55
N TYR A 68 14.59 9.17 22.89
CA TYR A 68 15.84 9.41 22.20
C TYR A 68 16.53 8.10 21.83
N GLU A 69 16.97 8.00 20.57
CA GLU A 69 17.79 6.89 20.09
C GLU A 69 19.08 7.44 19.48
N LYS A 70 20.22 7.02 19.99
CA LYS A 70 21.53 7.41 19.46
C LYS A 70 22.03 6.38 18.48
N THR A 71 22.39 6.81 17.27
CA THR A 71 22.91 5.96 16.20
C THR A 71 24.28 6.46 15.76
N THR A 72 25.19 5.54 15.43
CA THR A 72 26.46 5.87 14.75
C THR A 72 26.45 5.25 13.37
N ILE A 73 26.65 6.07 12.34
CA ILE A 73 26.74 5.68 10.94
C ILE A 73 28.21 5.67 10.55
N TYR A 74 28.76 4.50 10.24
CA TYR A 74 30.15 4.35 9.83
C TYR A 74 30.31 4.65 8.34
N ILE A 75 31.23 5.55 7.99
CA ILE A 75 31.51 5.93 6.59
C ILE A 75 32.78 5.22 6.14
N LYS A 76 32.70 4.51 5.00
CA LYS A 76 33.88 3.84 4.43
C LYS A 76 34.96 4.88 4.11
N GLY A 77 36.13 4.74 4.74
CA GLY A 77 37.30 5.60 4.48
C GLY A 77 37.20 7.01 5.07
N GLY A 78 36.27 7.26 6.00
CA GLY A 78 36.11 8.56 6.65
C GLY A 78 35.58 8.45 8.07
N ASP A 79 35.28 9.60 8.68
CA ASP A 79 34.78 9.67 10.05
C ASP A 79 33.33 9.18 10.14
N SER A 80 33.00 8.54 11.26
CA SER A 80 31.62 8.15 11.56
C SER A 80 30.74 9.36 11.87
N VAL A 81 29.48 9.32 11.45
CA VAL A 81 28.46 10.33 11.79
C VAL A 81 27.62 9.83 12.96
N ARG A 82 27.58 10.60 14.04
CA ARG A 82 26.66 10.35 15.17
C ARG A 82 25.36 11.10 14.93
N ALA A 83 24.24 10.38 15.00
CA ALA A 83 22.89 10.93 14.89
C ALA A 83 22.11 10.67 16.18
N THR A 84 21.22 11.59 16.53
CA THR A 84 20.26 11.40 17.62
C THR A 84 18.85 11.53 17.06
N ASN A 85 18.12 10.44 17.07
CA ASN A 85 16.73 10.37 16.64
C ASN A 85 15.84 10.71 17.83
N LYS A 86 14.80 11.50 17.58
CA LYS A 86 13.81 11.88 18.58
C LYS A 86 12.45 11.32 18.22
N PHE A 87 11.67 10.93 19.22
CA PHE A 87 10.35 10.35 19.02
C PHE A 87 9.35 10.93 20.01
N THR A 88 8.12 11.11 19.54
CA THR A 88 6.93 11.18 20.39
C THR A 88 6.29 9.79 20.44
N HIS A 89 5.20 9.63 21.18
CA HIS A 89 4.42 8.39 21.18
C HIS A 89 3.91 7.96 19.79
N ARG A 90 3.86 8.87 18.80
CA ARG A 90 3.41 8.59 17.43
C ARG A 90 4.52 8.16 16.48
N GLY A 91 5.77 8.40 16.85
CA GLY A 91 6.92 8.05 16.01
C GLY A 91 7.94 9.17 15.89
N ARG A 92 8.75 9.07 14.83
CA ARG A 92 10.01 9.79 14.68
C ARG A 92 9.81 11.23 14.24
N VAL A 93 10.63 12.15 14.76
CA VAL A 93 10.77 13.52 14.24
C VAL A 93 11.50 13.50 12.89
N ILE A 94 10.90 14.07 11.83
CA ILE A 94 11.38 13.96 10.44
C ILE A 94 11.96 15.27 9.84
N ASN A 95 12.05 16.34 10.62
CA ASN A 95 12.48 17.67 10.15
C ASN A 95 13.80 17.66 9.36
N GLN A 96 14.81 16.98 9.89
CA GLN A 96 16.14 16.93 9.28
C GLN A 96 16.10 16.23 7.91
N PHE A 97 15.29 15.17 7.80
CA PHE A 97 15.13 14.41 6.56
C PHE A 97 14.47 15.23 5.46
N LYS A 98 13.43 16.02 5.81
CA LYS A 98 12.70 16.86 4.85
C LYS A 98 13.29 18.27 4.67
N LYS A 99 14.39 18.60 5.37
CA LYS A 99 15.03 19.93 5.39
C LYS A 99 14.04 21.06 5.68
N LEU A 100 13.07 20.79 6.56
CA LEU A 100 12.05 21.77 6.92
C LEU A 100 12.70 22.92 7.69
N LYS A 101 12.47 24.15 7.22
CA LYS A 101 12.97 25.37 7.85
C LYS A 101 11.96 25.86 8.90
N GLY A 102 12.45 26.47 9.98
CA GLY A 102 11.64 27.02 11.05
C GLY A 102 11.50 26.09 12.27
N ASN A 103 10.73 26.55 13.25
CA ASN A 103 10.59 25.91 14.56
C ASN A 103 9.51 24.82 14.60
N THR A 104 8.81 24.59 13.49
CA THR A 104 7.75 23.59 13.39
C THR A 104 8.35 22.19 13.46
N ILE A 105 8.14 21.47 14.55
CA ILE A 105 8.56 20.06 14.66
C ILE A 105 7.48 19.17 14.05
N ILE A 106 7.89 18.25 13.18
CA ILE A 106 7.02 17.29 12.50
C ILE A 106 7.42 15.88 12.87
N THR A 107 6.45 15.10 13.35
CA THR A 107 6.56 13.65 13.54
C THR A 107 5.79 12.89 12.46
N MET A 108 6.21 11.66 12.21
CA MET A 108 5.56 10.75 11.28
C MET A 108 5.09 9.51 12.06
N HIS A 109 3.81 9.18 11.95
CA HIS A 109 3.22 7.92 12.38
C HIS A 109 2.95 7.09 11.14
N TRP A 110 3.69 6.00 10.96
CA TRP A 110 3.64 5.18 9.76
C TRP A 110 3.46 3.71 10.12
N CYS A 111 2.57 3.01 9.43
CA CYS A 111 2.36 1.57 9.65
C CYS A 111 3.64 0.75 9.43
N GLY A 112 4.59 1.24 8.62
CA GLY A 112 5.88 0.59 8.41
C GLY A 112 6.83 0.65 9.61
N ASP A 113 6.57 1.52 10.58
CA ASP A 113 7.30 1.59 11.84
C ASP A 113 6.61 0.76 12.95
N GLU A 114 5.46 0.13 12.66
CA GLU A 114 4.74 -0.75 13.58
C GLU A 114 4.96 -2.23 13.26
N TYR A 115 4.60 -3.10 14.21
CA TYR A 115 4.72 -4.54 14.01
C TYR A 115 3.79 -5.04 12.91
N SER A 116 4.39 -5.69 11.92
CA SER A 116 3.73 -6.45 10.86
C SER A 116 4.46 -7.77 10.63
N ASN A 117 3.76 -8.77 10.07
CA ASN A 117 4.33 -10.12 9.90
C ASN A 117 4.12 -10.66 8.49
N GLU A 118 4.41 -9.83 7.48
CA GLU A 118 4.29 -10.19 6.07
C GLU A 118 5.12 -11.43 5.73
N TYR A 119 6.25 -11.68 6.41
CA TYR A 119 7.01 -12.93 6.19
C TYR A 119 6.20 -14.17 6.53
N ARG A 120 5.50 -14.19 7.68
CA ARG A 120 4.57 -15.28 8.01
C ARG A 120 3.39 -15.30 7.04
N GLY A 121 2.88 -14.13 6.65
CA GLY A 121 1.77 -14.02 5.70
C GLY A 121 2.12 -14.67 4.35
N VAL A 122 3.27 -14.32 3.77
CA VAL A 122 3.75 -14.89 2.51
C VAL A 122 4.04 -16.39 2.66
N MET A 123 4.64 -16.83 3.77
CA MET A 123 4.83 -18.26 4.07
C MET A 123 3.50 -19.03 4.00
N LYS A 124 2.47 -18.57 4.72
CA LYS A 124 1.13 -19.17 4.71
C LYS A 124 0.52 -19.19 3.31
N ILE A 125 0.66 -18.10 2.55
CA ILE A 125 0.20 -18.03 1.16
C ILE A 125 0.87 -19.09 0.28
N ASN A 126 2.17 -19.34 0.48
CA ASN A 126 2.91 -20.33 -0.31
C ASN A 126 2.39 -21.76 -0.05
N GLU A 127 1.92 -22.03 1.17
CA GLU A 127 1.36 -23.31 1.64
C GLU A 127 -0.15 -23.47 1.37
N ALA A 128 -0.86 -22.36 1.11
CA ALA A 128 -2.31 -22.34 1.02
C ALA A 128 -2.86 -23.19 -0.14
N LYS A 129 -3.97 -23.89 0.13
CA LYS A 129 -4.63 -24.80 -0.80
C LYS A 129 -5.96 -24.29 -1.33
N ASN A 130 -6.50 -23.24 -0.72
CA ASN A 130 -7.80 -22.67 -1.05
C ASN A 130 -7.87 -21.20 -0.59
N LEU A 131 -8.97 -20.53 -0.93
CA LEU A 131 -9.16 -19.10 -0.66
C LEU A 131 -9.18 -18.77 0.84
N ASN A 132 -9.65 -19.69 1.69
CA ASN A 132 -9.71 -19.44 3.13
C ASN A 132 -8.30 -19.47 3.74
N GLU A 133 -7.52 -20.51 3.44
CA GLU A 133 -6.10 -20.59 3.85
C GLU A 133 -5.27 -19.43 3.29
N PHE A 134 -5.55 -19.03 2.04
CA PHE A 134 -4.91 -17.86 1.43
C PHE A 134 -5.21 -16.58 2.24
N LYS A 135 -6.46 -16.37 2.64
CA LYS A 135 -6.88 -15.25 3.49
C LYS A 135 -6.24 -15.26 4.88
N GLU A 136 -5.99 -16.42 5.47
CA GLU A 136 -5.25 -16.51 6.74
C GLU A 136 -3.81 -15.99 6.64
N GLY A 137 -3.18 -16.13 5.47
CA GLY A 137 -1.89 -15.50 5.17
C GLY A 137 -2.02 -13.99 4.98
N LEU A 138 -3.04 -13.54 4.23
CA LEU A 138 -3.31 -12.12 4.00
C LEU A 138 -3.61 -11.34 5.28
N ALA A 139 -4.21 -11.97 6.30
CA ALA A 139 -4.50 -11.35 7.59
C ALA A 139 -3.26 -10.88 8.37
N GLU A 140 -2.06 -11.37 8.01
CA GLU A 140 -0.80 -10.97 8.65
C GLU A 140 -0.22 -9.66 8.08
N PHE A 141 -0.75 -9.16 6.96
CA PHE A 141 -0.23 -7.97 6.26
C PHE A 141 -0.73 -6.69 6.92
N LYS A 142 0.20 -5.77 7.22
CA LYS A 142 -0.12 -4.43 7.73
C LYS A 142 0.68 -3.34 7.06
N ALA A 143 2.01 -3.45 7.09
CA ALA A 143 2.93 -2.43 6.59
C ALA A 143 2.93 -2.38 5.06
N ILE A 144 2.76 -3.53 4.40
CA ILE A 144 2.76 -3.64 2.93
C ILE A 144 1.34 -3.84 2.42
N SER A 145 0.70 -2.74 2.03
CA SER A 145 -0.70 -2.74 1.59
C SER A 145 -0.87 -3.17 0.13
N GLN A 146 -1.64 -4.22 -0.12
CA GLN A 146 -1.78 -4.86 -1.44
C GLN A 146 -3.19 -5.35 -1.72
N ASN A 147 -3.58 -5.31 -2.99
CA ASN A 147 -4.74 -5.97 -3.56
C ASN A 147 -4.26 -7.28 -4.16
N PHE A 148 -4.66 -8.41 -3.60
CA PHE A 148 -4.31 -9.74 -4.08
C PHE A 148 -5.40 -10.27 -5.00
N ALA A 149 -5.04 -10.46 -6.27
CA ALA A 149 -5.83 -11.26 -7.20
C ALA A 149 -5.49 -12.73 -6.97
N TYR A 150 -6.52 -13.57 -6.85
CA TYR A 150 -6.44 -14.99 -6.55
C TYR A 150 -7.22 -15.78 -7.61
N ALA A 151 -6.72 -16.96 -7.98
CA ALA A 151 -7.44 -17.98 -8.71
C ALA A 151 -7.06 -19.38 -8.20
N ASP A 152 -7.95 -20.37 -8.32
CA ASP A 152 -7.64 -21.76 -7.97
C ASP A 152 -8.14 -22.80 -8.98
N VAL A 153 -7.66 -24.03 -8.79
CA VAL A 153 -7.99 -25.20 -9.63
C VAL A 153 -9.46 -25.60 -9.61
N ASN A 154 -10.24 -25.09 -8.65
CA ASN A 154 -11.69 -25.32 -8.56
C ASN A 154 -12.50 -24.24 -9.28
N GLY A 155 -11.83 -23.28 -9.94
CA GLY A 155 -12.46 -22.20 -10.68
C GLY A 155 -12.87 -21.01 -9.82
N ASN A 156 -12.43 -20.92 -8.56
CA ASN A 156 -12.68 -19.73 -7.76
C ASN A 156 -11.74 -18.59 -8.16
N ILE A 157 -12.24 -17.37 -8.11
CA ILE A 157 -11.48 -16.14 -8.27
C ILE A 157 -11.79 -15.17 -7.13
N ALA A 158 -10.81 -14.39 -6.71
CA ALA A 158 -11.03 -13.35 -5.72
C ALA A 158 -10.09 -12.16 -5.90
N LEU A 159 -10.54 -11.01 -5.42
CA LEU A 159 -9.73 -9.83 -5.17
C LEU A 159 -9.85 -9.48 -3.69
N VAL A 160 -8.75 -9.61 -2.96
CA VAL A 160 -8.73 -9.41 -1.50
C VAL A 160 -7.71 -8.33 -1.16
N ALA A 161 -8.16 -7.26 -0.50
CA ALA A 161 -7.26 -6.26 0.05
C ALA A 161 -6.63 -6.77 1.35
N ALA A 162 -5.32 -6.63 1.47
CA ALA A 162 -4.54 -6.96 2.65
C ALA A 162 -3.72 -5.72 3.02
N SER A 163 -4.07 -5.05 4.13
CA SER A 163 -3.53 -3.74 4.45
C SER A 163 -3.76 -3.35 5.91
N GLY A 164 -2.80 -2.66 6.52
CA GLY A 164 -3.02 -1.90 7.74
C GLY A 164 -3.75 -0.61 7.42
N VAL A 165 -5.07 -0.56 7.69
CA VAL A 165 -5.90 0.63 7.50
C VAL A 165 -6.17 1.25 8.88
N PRO A 166 -5.53 2.38 9.25
CA PRO A 166 -5.77 2.98 10.55
C PRO A 166 -7.12 3.70 10.62
N VAL A 167 -7.90 3.36 11.64
CA VAL A 167 -9.19 3.99 11.95
C VAL A 167 -8.94 5.27 12.76
N ARG A 168 -9.53 6.37 12.28
CA ARG A 168 -9.29 7.73 12.79
C ARG A 168 -10.63 8.39 13.14
N LYS A 169 -10.63 9.30 14.12
CA LYS A 169 -11.77 10.16 14.47
C LYS A 169 -11.77 11.47 13.67
N ARG A 170 -11.68 11.39 12.33
CA ARG A 170 -11.69 12.59 11.47
C ARG A 170 -12.17 12.28 10.06
N ASP A 171 -12.71 13.31 9.42
CA ASP A 171 -13.12 13.30 8.01
C ASP A 171 -12.00 13.79 7.06
N ILE A 172 -11.03 14.54 7.59
CA ILE A 172 -9.87 15.00 6.83
C ILE A 172 -8.93 13.81 6.66
N SER A 173 -8.45 13.54 5.45
CA SER A 173 -7.47 12.48 5.14
C SER A 173 -6.09 13.01 4.74
N PHE A 174 -5.87 14.34 4.78
CA PHE A 174 -4.64 14.94 4.27
C PHE A 174 -4.21 16.17 5.07
N GLY A 175 -2.89 16.37 5.17
CA GLY A 175 -2.28 17.55 5.77
C GLY A 175 -1.48 17.25 7.04
N LEU A 176 -0.97 18.33 7.64
CA LEU A 176 -0.23 18.29 8.89
C LEU A 176 -1.21 18.42 10.06
N LEU A 177 -1.27 17.40 10.91
CA LEU A 177 -2.24 17.30 12.00
C LEU A 177 -1.72 17.97 13.28
N PRO A 178 -2.58 18.56 14.12
CA PRO A 178 -2.20 19.01 15.45
C PRO A 178 -1.64 17.86 16.32
N GLY A 179 -0.36 17.93 16.68
CA GLY A 179 0.29 16.92 17.53
C GLY A 179 0.05 17.12 19.03
N TRP A 180 -0.38 18.31 19.44
CA TRP A 180 -0.59 18.66 20.85
C TRP A 180 -1.90 18.13 21.46
N THR A 181 -2.66 17.35 20.71
CA THR A 181 -3.88 16.67 21.17
C THR A 181 -3.92 15.24 20.65
N ASN A 182 -4.53 14.32 21.39
CA ASN A 182 -4.75 12.94 20.95
C ASN A 182 -6.00 12.74 20.07
N GLN A 183 -6.73 13.80 19.76
CA GLN A 183 -7.93 13.73 18.90
C GLN A 183 -7.65 13.05 17.54
N TYR A 184 -6.42 13.17 17.06
CA TYR A 184 -5.97 12.69 15.75
C TYR A 184 -5.18 11.39 15.81
N ASP A 185 -5.11 10.74 16.97
CA ASP A 185 -4.41 9.47 17.11
C ASP A 185 -5.18 8.35 16.40
N TRP A 186 -4.43 7.37 15.91
CA TRP A 186 -5.01 6.14 15.42
C TRP A 186 -5.66 5.40 16.57
N GLN A 187 -6.91 4.97 16.37
CA GLN A 187 -7.63 4.24 17.41
C GLN A 187 -7.25 2.76 17.43
N HIS A 188 -7.22 2.17 16.24
CA HIS A 188 -6.92 0.76 15.97
C HIS A 188 -6.80 0.60 14.45
N TYR A 189 -6.34 -0.57 14.02
CA TYR A 189 -6.47 -0.98 12.63
C TYR A 189 -7.85 -1.54 12.35
N LEU A 190 -8.36 -1.27 11.15
CA LEU A 190 -9.55 -1.93 10.65
C LEU A 190 -9.32 -3.46 10.65
N PRO A 191 -10.22 -4.27 11.23
CA PRO A 191 -10.09 -5.72 11.20
C PRO A 191 -10.03 -6.27 9.77
N PHE A 192 -9.28 -7.36 9.57
CA PHE A 192 -9.06 -7.94 8.24
C PHE A 192 -10.38 -8.29 7.53
N GLU A 193 -11.36 -8.81 8.27
CA GLU A 193 -12.68 -9.22 7.76
C GLU A 193 -13.51 -8.03 7.27
N LYS A 194 -13.14 -6.82 7.64
CA LYS A 194 -13.78 -5.59 7.17
C LYS A 194 -13.11 -5.01 5.94
N LEU A 195 -11.89 -5.44 5.58
CA LEU A 195 -11.20 -4.96 4.37
C LEU A 195 -11.97 -5.35 3.10
N PRO A 196 -11.81 -4.58 2.00
CA PRO A 196 -12.46 -4.90 0.74
C PRO A 196 -12.09 -6.31 0.25
N ASN A 197 -13.11 -7.08 -0.04
CA ASN A 197 -12.99 -8.45 -0.52
C ASN A 197 -14.12 -8.72 -1.52
N MET A 198 -13.77 -9.33 -2.65
CA MET A 198 -14.72 -9.82 -3.64
C MET A 198 -14.30 -11.23 -4.05
N ALA A 199 -15.21 -12.20 -3.98
CA ALA A 199 -14.97 -13.57 -4.40
C ALA A 199 -16.09 -14.00 -5.35
N ASN A 200 -15.73 -14.65 -6.46
CA ASN A 200 -16.65 -15.17 -7.49
C ASN A 200 -17.77 -14.18 -7.87
N PRO A 201 -17.44 -12.95 -8.31
CA PRO A 201 -18.47 -11.98 -8.69
C PRO A 201 -19.21 -12.43 -9.96
N ASP A 202 -20.46 -11.98 -10.14
CA ASP A 202 -21.30 -12.33 -11.30
C ASP A 202 -20.66 -12.00 -12.65
N LYS A 203 -19.78 -11.00 -12.70
CA LYS A 203 -19.02 -10.62 -13.91
C LYS A 203 -17.90 -11.60 -14.28
N GLN A 204 -17.65 -12.63 -13.47
CA GLN A 204 -16.73 -13.75 -13.71
C GLN A 204 -15.25 -13.38 -13.90
N TYR A 205 -14.86 -12.15 -13.54
CA TYR A 205 -13.46 -11.76 -13.48
C TYR A 205 -13.21 -10.80 -12.32
N VAL A 206 -11.93 -10.72 -11.93
CA VAL A 206 -11.42 -9.70 -11.01
C VAL A 206 -10.23 -9.00 -11.65
N SER A 207 -10.07 -7.72 -11.34
CA SER A 207 -8.96 -6.93 -11.87
C SER A 207 -8.57 -5.86 -10.87
N SER A 208 -7.29 -5.51 -10.86
CA SER A 208 -6.76 -4.40 -10.08
C SER A 208 -5.56 -3.82 -10.81
N ALA A 209 -5.52 -2.50 -10.89
CA ALA A 209 -4.43 -1.76 -11.51
C ALA A 209 -4.07 -0.52 -10.67
N ASN A 210 -4.07 -0.70 -9.34
CA ASN A 210 -3.90 0.36 -8.35
C ASN A 210 -4.96 1.47 -8.42
N ASN A 211 -6.10 1.19 -9.04
CA ASN A 211 -7.32 1.98 -8.95
C ASN A 211 -7.86 1.96 -7.52
N ARG A 212 -8.91 2.76 -7.26
CA ARG A 212 -9.64 2.72 -6.00
C ARG A 212 -10.10 1.29 -5.70
N THR A 213 -9.74 0.80 -4.51
CA THR A 213 -9.91 -0.60 -4.09
C THR A 213 -11.38 -1.01 -3.89
N ALA A 214 -12.21 -0.08 -3.42
CA ALA A 214 -13.65 -0.30 -3.23
C ALA A 214 -14.44 0.90 -3.77
N ASP A 215 -15.71 0.70 -4.10
CA ASP A 215 -16.57 1.79 -4.58
C ASP A 215 -16.89 2.81 -3.46
N SER A 216 -17.65 3.84 -3.81
CA SER A 216 -18.02 4.92 -2.88
C SER A 216 -19.00 4.51 -1.79
N THR A 217 -19.59 3.31 -1.85
CA THR A 217 -20.50 2.79 -0.81
C THR A 217 -19.74 2.11 0.33
N TYR A 218 -18.46 1.77 0.13
CA TYR A 218 -17.63 1.17 1.15
C TYR A 218 -17.40 2.14 2.32
N PRO A 219 -17.69 1.74 3.58
CA PRO A 219 -17.86 2.68 4.68
C PRO A 219 -16.56 3.19 5.30
N TYR A 220 -15.41 2.59 4.96
CA TYR A 220 -14.13 2.93 5.56
C TYR A 220 -13.21 3.65 4.58
N HIS A 221 -12.49 4.65 5.08
CA HIS A 221 -11.46 5.33 4.30
C HIS A 221 -10.24 4.40 4.12
N ILE A 222 -9.98 3.97 2.88
CA ILE A 222 -8.77 3.22 2.54
C ILE A 222 -7.64 4.16 2.15
N GLY A 223 -7.91 5.13 1.29
CA GLY A 223 -6.92 6.06 0.77
C GLY A 223 -7.55 7.15 -0.08
N SER A 224 -6.79 8.21 -0.31
CA SER A 224 -7.23 9.39 -1.06
C SER A 224 -6.66 9.45 -2.47
N TRP A 225 -5.48 8.87 -2.69
CA TRP A 225 -4.73 8.98 -3.94
C TRP A 225 -4.58 7.59 -4.55
N TYR A 226 -4.94 7.44 -5.82
CA TYR A 226 -4.86 6.16 -6.54
C TYR A 226 -4.24 6.42 -7.91
N ALA A 227 -3.86 5.35 -8.60
CA ALA A 227 -3.53 5.48 -10.01
C ALA A 227 -4.76 5.95 -10.80
N LEU A 228 -4.53 6.79 -11.81
CA LEU A 228 -5.57 7.18 -12.76
C LEU A 228 -6.19 5.94 -13.42
N PRO A 229 -7.48 5.98 -13.78
CA PRO A 229 -8.25 4.78 -14.10
C PRO A 229 -7.88 4.13 -15.44
N TYR A 230 -7.02 4.77 -16.25
CA TYR A 230 -6.74 4.35 -17.63
C TYR A 230 -6.27 2.90 -17.75
N ARG A 231 -5.36 2.43 -16.88
CA ARG A 231 -4.91 1.01 -16.90
C ARG A 231 -6.03 0.06 -16.50
N PHE A 232 -6.74 0.38 -15.43
CA PHE A 232 -7.86 -0.44 -14.94
C PHE A 232 -8.96 -0.56 -16.01
N ASN A 233 -9.35 0.57 -16.61
CA ASN A 233 -10.34 0.60 -17.68
C ASN A 233 -9.86 -0.15 -18.91
N ARG A 234 -8.58 -0.03 -19.30
CA ARG A 234 -8.03 -0.76 -20.45
C ARG A 234 -7.99 -2.27 -20.21
N ILE A 235 -7.64 -2.71 -19.00
CA ILE A 235 -7.69 -4.12 -18.62
C ILE A 235 -9.12 -4.66 -18.72
N ASN A 236 -10.11 -3.94 -18.18
CA ASN A 236 -11.51 -4.40 -18.25
C ASN A 236 -12.02 -4.42 -19.70
N GLN A 237 -11.69 -3.43 -20.53
CA GLN A 237 -12.01 -3.44 -21.96
C GLN A 237 -11.47 -4.71 -22.64
N LEU A 238 -10.20 -5.04 -22.40
CA LEU A 238 -9.56 -6.22 -23.00
C LEU A 238 -10.14 -7.54 -22.47
N ILE A 239 -10.51 -7.59 -21.19
CA ILE A 239 -11.15 -8.78 -20.59
C ILE A 239 -12.55 -8.99 -21.17
N GLU A 240 -13.26 -7.91 -21.45
CA GLU A 240 -14.65 -7.94 -21.95
C GLU A 240 -14.74 -8.15 -23.47
N GLU A 241 -13.62 -8.13 -24.20
CA GLU A 241 -13.57 -8.36 -25.65
C GLU A 241 -13.90 -9.81 -26.04
N THR A 242 -13.82 -10.78 -25.11
CA THR A 242 -14.15 -12.19 -25.34
C THR A 242 -14.67 -12.86 -24.07
N ASN A 243 -15.58 -13.83 -24.22
CA ASN A 243 -16.05 -14.66 -23.10
C ASN A 243 -15.01 -15.71 -22.66
N MET A 244 -13.97 -15.95 -23.46
CA MET A 244 -12.99 -16.99 -23.18
C MET A 244 -11.58 -16.51 -23.55
N HIS A 245 -10.74 -16.38 -22.52
CA HIS A 245 -9.34 -15.99 -22.67
C HIS A 245 -8.42 -17.20 -22.75
N THR A 246 -7.39 -17.09 -23.59
CA THR A 246 -6.26 -18.02 -23.66
C THR A 246 -5.02 -17.41 -23.00
N VAL A 247 -4.00 -18.23 -22.75
CA VAL A 247 -2.68 -17.77 -22.32
C VAL A 247 -2.11 -16.72 -23.29
N GLU A 248 -2.31 -16.91 -24.59
CA GLU A 248 -1.88 -15.97 -25.64
C GLU A 248 -2.60 -14.64 -25.52
N SER A 249 -3.90 -14.64 -25.22
CA SER A 249 -4.65 -13.39 -25.01
C SER A 249 -4.14 -12.62 -23.79
N PHE A 250 -3.82 -13.30 -22.68
CA PHE A 250 -3.21 -12.65 -21.52
C PHE A 250 -1.80 -12.12 -21.79
N LYS A 251 -0.98 -12.84 -22.58
CA LYS A 251 0.33 -12.33 -23.03
C LYS A 251 0.17 -11.05 -23.85
N ALA A 252 -0.78 -11.03 -24.78
CA ALA A 252 -1.07 -9.85 -25.59
C ALA A 252 -1.50 -8.66 -24.72
N MET A 253 -2.37 -8.90 -23.73
CA MET A 253 -2.78 -7.86 -22.76
C MET A 253 -1.61 -7.26 -21.99
N GLN A 254 -0.65 -8.09 -21.53
CA GLN A 254 0.54 -7.61 -20.82
C GLN A 254 1.43 -6.69 -21.67
N THR A 255 1.33 -6.81 -23.00
CA THR A 255 2.06 -5.97 -23.96
C THR A 255 1.21 -4.86 -24.59
N ASP A 256 -0.02 -4.66 -24.12
CA ASP A 256 -0.89 -3.57 -24.61
C ASP A 256 -0.25 -2.20 -24.31
N SER A 257 -0.20 -1.36 -25.33
CA SER A 257 0.39 -0.01 -25.26
C SER A 257 -0.61 1.10 -25.60
N LYS A 258 -1.91 0.78 -25.63
CA LYS A 258 -2.95 1.75 -25.98
C LYS A 258 -3.14 2.77 -24.85
N SER A 259 -2.93 4.04 -25.16
CA SER A 259 -3.17 5.13 -24.20
C SER A 259 -4.61 5.65 -24.26
N LEU A 260 -5.44 5.24 -23.30
CA LEU A 260 -6.80 5.77 -23.16
C LEU A 260 -6.80 7.27 -22.84
N MET A 261 -5.81 7.75 -22.11
CA MET A 261 -5.63 9.20 -21.86
C MET A 261 -5.41 9.95 -23.18
N ALA A 262 -4.54 9.45 -24.06
CA ALA A 262 -4.30 10.08 -25.35
C ALA A 262 -5.57 10.13 -26.20
N SER A 263 -6.37 9.06 -26.21
CA SER A 263 -7.66 9.03 -26.92
C SER A 263 -8.66 10.07 -26.39
N GLU A 264 -8.70 10.30 -25.07
CA GLU A 264 -9.57 11.31 -24.45
C GLU A 264 -9.22 12.74 -24.90
N PHE A 265 -7.92 13.07 -24.94
CA PHE A 265 -7.46 14.40 -25.32
C PHE A 265 -7.27 14.59 -26.83
N GLN A 266 -7.31 13.52 -27.63
CA GLN A 266 -6.96 13.55 -29.05
C GLN A 266 -7.73 14.62 -29.81
N THR A 267 -9.06 14.66 -29.65
CA THR A 267 -9.92 15.63 -30.34
C THR A 267 -9.59 17.07 -29.94
N LEU A 268 -9.35 17.32 -28.65
CA LEU A 268 -9.01 18.64 -28.14
C LEU A 268 -7.66 19.12 -28.70
N ILE A 269 -6.66 18.24 -28.70
CA ILE A 269 -5.32 18.54 -29.23
C ILE A 269 -5.40 18.83 -30.74
N ILE A 270 -6.07 17.99 -31.51
CA ILE A 270 -6.22 18.19 -32.97
C ILE A 270 -6.94 19.51 -33.26
N ASN A 271 -7.97 19.85 -32.51
CA ASN A 271 -8.69 21.11 -32.69
C ASN A 271 -7.84 22.33 -32.36
N GLU A 272 -7.01 22.27 -31.31
CA GLU A 272 -6.09 23.34 -30.96
C GLU A 272 -5.01 23.55 -32.03
N LEU A 273 -4.44 22.45 -32.55
CA LEU A 273 -3.42 22.51 -33.60
C LEU A 273 -3.95 23.06 -34.94
N LYS A 274 -5.26 22.95 -35.18
CA LYS A 274 -5.92 23.52 -36.36
C LYS A 274 -6.21 25.02 -36.24
N LYS A 275 -6.08 25.61 -35.04
CA LYS A 275 -6.28 27.06 -34.89
C LYS A 275 -5.15 27.82 -35.60
N PRO A 276 -5.45 28.95 -36.26
CA PRO A 276 -4.40 29.79 -36.83
C PRO A 276 -3.47 30.26 -35.70
N LYS A 277 -2.16 30.26 -35.96
CA LYS A 277 -1.17 30.79 -35.01
C LYS A 277 -1.57 32.22 -34.64
N ARG A 278 -1.68 32.51 -33.35
CA ARG A 278 -1.82 33.90 -32.88
C ARG A 278 -0.54 34.63 -33.28
N VAL A 279 -0.70 35.64 -34.14
CA VAL A 279 0.36 36.57 -34.55
C VAL A 279 0.71 37.46 -33.36
#